data_AF-A0A7X7P4P9-F1
#
_entry.id   AF-A0A7X7P4P9-F1
#
_cell.length_a   1.000
_cell.length_b   1.000
_cell.length_c   1.000
_cell.angle_alpha   90.00
_cell.angle_beta   90.00
_cell.angle_gamma   90.00
#
_symmetry.space_group_name_H-M   'P 1'
#
loop_
_entity.id
_entity.type
_entity.pdbx_description
1 polymer ?
#
loop_
_entity_poly.entity_id
_entity_poly.type
_entity_poly.pdbx_seq_one_letter_code
_entity_poly.pdbx_strand_id
1 'polypeptide(L)'
;ERDCSIQRRHQKLLEETPSPALTSDRRKKLLKAAVRAAQACKLRNVATLEFLWNEDAQEFYFMEMNTRIQVEHPITEEVTGFDLVQAQIRAAAGEVFRYSDRDFEPRGHAIEVRVNAENPYKNFTPSPGPVQAVHFPGGPGIRIDSHVYSGYVIPPYYDSMIGKIIARGKNREEALTRMVRALAEFKMVGPATTVPVAQALLADARFLRGEYNTHFLEQFMNDVFWVS
;
A
#
# COMPACT_ATOMS: atom_id res chain seq x y z
N GLU A 1 3.02 5.04 10.31
CA GLU A 1 4.02 4.39 9.42
C GLU A 1 3.33 3.34 8.57
N ARG A 2 3.93 2.92 7.47
CA ARG A 2 3.37 1.91 6.56
C ARG A 2 4.37 0.77 6.41
N ASP A 3 3.89 -0.46 6.47
CA ASP A 3 4.65 -1.63 6.08
C ASP A 3 4.49 -1.86 4.58
N CYS A 4 5.62 -1.90 3.87
CA CYS A 4 5.66 -2.08 2.42
C CYS A 4 6.53 -3.29 2.04
N SER A 5 6.69 -4.25 2.96
CA SER A 5 7.61 -5.38 2.80
C SER A 5 7.13 -6.37 1.72
N ILE A 6 5.83 -6.40 1.41
CA ILE A 6 5.29 -7.22 0.33
C ILE A 6 5.53 -6.53 -1.02
N GLN A 7 6.70 -6.82 -1.58
CA GLN A 7 7.18 -6.24 -2.83
C GLN A 7 7.96 -7.25 -3.67
N ARG A 8 8.03 -7.03 -4.98
CA ARG A 8 8.82 -7.83 -5.93
C ARG A 8 9.70 -6.90 -6.74
N ARG A 9 11.02 -7.15 -6.80
CA ARG A 9 11.98 -6.33 -7.57
C ARG A 9 11.80 -4.81 -7.32
N HIS A 10 11.65 -4.43 -6.05
CA HIS A 10 11.39 -3.05 -5.60
C HIS A 10 10.03 -2.45 -6.00
N GLN A 11 9.12 -3.24 -6.58
CA GLN A 11 7.74 -2.87 -6.84
C GLN A 11 6.85 -3.39 -5.70
N LYS A 12 6.32 -2.48 -4.89
CA LYS A 12 5.36 -2.78 -3.81
C LYS A 12 4.08 -3.35 -4.43
N LEU A 13 3.51 -4.37 -3.82
CA LEU A 13 2.26 -5.02 -4.26
C LEU A 13 1.14 -4.86 -3.24
N LEU A 14 1.49 -4.95 -1.95
CA LEU A 14 0.56 -4.78 -0.84
C LEU A 14 1.24 -3.95 0.25
N GLU A 15 0.50 -2.99 0.78
CA GLU A 15 0.94 -2.10 1.84
C GLU A 15 -0.08 -2.11 2.99
N GLU A 16 0.39 -2.05 4.23
CA GLU A 16 -0.50 -2.01 5.39
C GLU A 16 -0.07 -1.00 6.46
N THR A 17 -1.04 -0.48 7.20
CA THR A 17 -0.80 0.47 8.30
C THR A 17 -1.82 0.33 9.42
N PRO A 18 -1.38 0.44 10.69
CA PRO A 18 0.02 0.45 11.15
C PRO A 18 0.75 -0.87 10.87
N SER A 19 2.08 -0.87 10.85
CA SER A 19 2.85 -2.11 10.61
C SER A 19 2.62 -3.13 11.74
N PRO A 20 2.38 -4.41 11.42
CA PRO A 20 2.20 -5.46 12.43
C PRO A 20 3.52 -5.83 13.12
N ALA A 21 4.67 -5.58 12.49
CA ALA A 21 5.99 -5.89 13.03
C ALA A 21 6.43 -4.95 14.17
N LEU A 22 5.82 -3.76 14.28
CA LEU A 22 6.26 -2.73 15.21
C LEU A 22 5.38 -2.63 16.45
N THR A 23 6.02 -2.76 17.62
CA THR A 23 5.41 -2.39 18.90
C THR A 23 5.20 -0.88 19.01
N SER A 24 4.32 -0.45 19.91
CA SER A 24 4.02 0.97 20.15
C SER A 24 5.26 1.80 20.46
N ASP A 25 6.21 1.26 21.23
CA ASP A 25 7.43 1.99 21.60
C ASP A 25 8.40 2.11 20.43
N ARG A 26 8.54 1.07 19.61
CA ARG A 26 9.37 1.11 18.39
C ARG A 26 8.83 2.09 17.37
N ARG A 27 7.51 2.05 17.16
CA ARG A 27 6.79 3.02 16.33
C ARG A 27 7.05 4.45 16.78
N LYS A 28 6.92 4.75 18.08
CA LYS A 28 7.21 6.09 18.62
C LYS A 28 8.65 6.53 18.32
N LYS A 29 9.64 5.64 18.49
CA LYS A 29 11.05 5.95 18.17
C LYS A 29 11.25 6.25 16.68
N LEU A 30 10.68 5.43 15.80
CA LEU A 30 10.74 5.60 14.35
C LEU A 30 10.10 6.94 13.92
N LEU A 31 8.88 7.22 14.39
CA LEU A 31 8.18 8.47 14.06
C LEU A 31 8.94 9.70 14.57
N LYS A 32 9.51 9.64 15.78
CA LYS A 32 10.32 10.74 16.32
C LYS A 32 11.59 10.98 15.49
N ALA A 33 12.23 9.92 14.99
CA ALA A 33 13.37 10.05 14.09
C ALA A 33 12.95 10.70 12.75
N ALA A 34 11.82 10.28 12.19
CA ALA A 34 11.29 10.83 10.95
C ALA A 34 10.96 12.33 11.06
N VAL A 35 10.28 12.74 12.14
CA VAL A 35 9.95 14.15 12.40
C VAL A 35 11.23 14.98 12.56
N ARG A 36 12.24 14.48 13.28
CA ARG A 36 13.53 15.17 13.46
C ARG A 36 14.23 15.41 12.13
N ALA A 37 14.27 14.40 11.26
CA ALA A 37 14.87 14.53 9.93
C ALA A 37 14.10 15.55 9.06
N ALA A 38 12.77 15.49 9.04
CA ALA A 38 11.94 16.44 8.31
C ALA A 38 12.16 17.90 8.77
N GLN A 39 12.29 18.12 10.08
CA GLN A 39 12.60 19.44 10.66
C GLN A 39 14.00 19.93 10.25
N ALA A 40 15.01 19.06 10.32
CA ALA A 40 16.38 19.39 9.92
C ALA A 40 16.46 19.80 8.43
N CYS A 41 15.68 19.14 7.58
CA CYS A 41 15.56 19.47 6.15
C CYS A 41 14.64 20.66 5.85
N LYS A 42 14.00 21.26 6.87
CA LYS A 42 13.00 22.33 6.71
C LYS A 42 11.91 21.97 5.69
N LEU A 43 11.43 20.73 5.75
CA LEU A 43 10.42 20.19 4.85
C LEU A 43 9.15 21.06 4.88
N ARG A 44 8.63 21.42 3.70
CA ARG A 44 7.48 22.33 3.54
C ARG A 44 6.22 21.67 3.00
N ASN A 45 6.31 20.43 2.56
CA ASN A 45 5.20 19.68 1.96
C ASN A 45 5.26 18.23 2.45
N VAL A 46 4.40 17.35 1.94
CA VAL A 46 4.42 15.94 2.33
C VAL A 46 5.68 15.25 1.81
N ALA A 47 6.20 14.33 2.60
CA ALA A 47 7.28 13.43 2.21
C ALA A 47 7.12 12.10 2.94
N THR A 48 7.81 11.09 2.44
CA THR A 48 7.95 9.80 3.13
C THR A 48 9.42 9.53 3.40
N LEU A 49 9.75 9.21 4.64
CA LEU A 49 11.07 8.72 5.02
C LEU A 49 10.99 7.20 5.12
N GLU A 50 11.82 6.51 4.36
CA GLU A 50 11.87 5.06 4.30
C GLU A 50 12.94 4.51 5.26
N PHE A 51 12.60 3.43 5.94
CA PHE A 51 13.45 2.77 6.93
C PHE A 51 13.44 1.26 6.70
N LEU A 52 14.57 0.62 6.97
CA LEU A 52 14.65 -0.83 7.12
C LEU A 52 14.53 -1.19 8.59
N TRP A 53 13.66 -2.15 8.91
CA TRP A 53 13.62 -2.78 10.22
C TRP A 53 14.44 -4.07 10.17
N ASN A 54 15.42 -4.19 11.07
CA ASN A 54 16.16 -5.43 11.26
C ASN A 54 15.58 -6.16 12.48
N GLU A 55 14.98 -7.33 12.24
CA GLU A 55 14.39 -8.14 13.30
C GLU A 55 15.45 -8.71 14.26
N ASP A 56 16.64 -9.09 13.80
CA ASP A 56 17.66 -9.64 14.69
C ASP A 56 18.24 -8.56 15.62
N ALA A 57 18.57 -7.40 15.04
CA ALA A 57 19.13 -6.27 15.79
C ALA A 57 18.07 -5.50 16.59
N GLN A 58 16.78 -5.65 16.24
CA GLN A 58 15.68 -4.87 16.80
C GLN A 58 15.88 -3.35 16.63
N GLU A 59 16.48 -2.96 15.50
CA GLU A 59 16.83 -1.58 15.14
C GLU A 59 16.25 -1.20 13.78
N PHE A 60 16.00 0.11 13.60
CA PHE A 60 15.67 0.66 12.29
C PHE A 60 16.83 1.47 11.74
N TYR A 61 17.01 1.41 10.42
CA TYR A 61 18.02 2.17 9.69
C TYR A 61 17.33 3.04 8.64
N PHE A 62 17.72 4.31 8.54
CA PHE A 62 17.22 5.20 7.50
C PHE A 62 17.77 4.77 6.14
N MET A 63 16.91 4.74 5.12
CA MET A 63 17.31 4.50 3.73
C MET A 63 17.33 5.80 2.94
N GLU A 64 16.16 6.39 2.77
CA GLU A 64 15.97 7.53 1.88
C GLU A 64 14.75 8.36 2.28
N MET A 65 14.66 9.55 1.67
CA MET A 65 13.52 10.45 1.81
C MET A 65 12.95 10.75 0.43
N ASN A 66 11.69 10.38 0.24
CA ASN A 66 10.91 10.68 -0.94
C ASN A 66 10.12 11.99 -0.71
N THR A 67 10.57 13.08 -1.32
CA THR A 67 9.98 14.43 -1.21
C THR A 67 8.75 14.63 -2.12
N ARG A 68 7.89 13.62 -2.16
CA ARG A 68 6.64 13.58 -2.94
C ARG A 68 5.60 12.74 -2.22
N ILE A 69 4.35 12.83 -2.67
CA ILE A 69 3.32 11.88 -2.27
C ILE A 69 3.72 10.46 -2.71
N GLN A 70 3.42 9.48 -1.86
CA GLN A 70 3.61 8.08 -2.19
C GLN A 70 2.33 7.48 -2.76
N VAL A 71 2.48 6.44 -3.57
CA VAL A 71 1.32 5.73 -4.17
C VAL A 71 0.40 5.21 -3.07
N GLU A 72 1.01 4.65 -2.03
CA GLU A 72 0.40 4.07 -0.83
C GLU A 72 0.01 5.11 0.25
N HIS A 73 -0.17 6.38 -0.11
CA HIS A 73 -0.70 7.37 0.84
C HIS A 73 -2.13 7.07 1.33
N PRO A 74 -3.06 6.45 0.55
CA PRO A 74 -4.44 6.28 1.00
C PRO A 74 -4.57 5.51 2.31
N ILE A 75 -3.76 4.48 2.55
CA ILE A 75 -3.83 3.73 3.81
C ILE A 75 -3.53 4.62 5.02
N THR A 76 -2.66 5.62 4.87
CA THR A 76 -2.42 6.62 5.92
C THR A 76 -3.63 7.53 6.11
N GLU A 77 -4.25 7.97 5.03
CA GLU A 77 -5.47 8.79 5.08
C GLU A 77 -6.62 8.03 5.73
N GLU A 78 -6.80 6.75 5.43
CA GLU A 78 -7.88 5.92 5.97
C GLU A 78 -7.80 5.76 7.50
N VAL A 79 -6.59 5.59 8.04
CA VAL A 79 -6.42 5.43 9.49
C VAL A 79 -6.36 6.75 10.24
N THR A 80 -5.82 7.81 9.63
CA THR A 80 -5.71 9.13 10.29
C THR A 80 -6.94 10.00 10.09
N GLY A 81 -7.68 9.80 9.00
CA GLY A 81 -8.74 10.71 8.53
C GLY A 81 -8.19 12.01 7.95
N PHE A 82 -6.90 12.07 7.63
CA PHE A 82 -6.23 13.26 7.15
C PHE A 82 -5.97 13.17 5.64
N ASP A 83 -6.54 14.08 4.87
CA ASP A 83 -6.35 14.16 3.42
C ASP A 83 -4.99 14.80 3.10
N LEU A 84 -4.06 13.96 2.63
CA LEU A 84 -2.70 14.36 2.34
C LEU A 84 -2.63 15.21 1.08
N VAL A 85 -3.43 14.91 0.05
CA VAL A 85 -3.44 15.66 -1.22
C VAL A 85 -3.97 17.09 -0.99
N GLN A 86 -5.06 17.24 -0.24
CA GLN A 86 -5.56 18.54 0.18
C GLN A 86 -4.51 19.29 1.00
N ALA A 87 -3.84 18.62 1.93
CA ALA A 87 -2.77 19.22 2.70
C ALA A 87 -1.60 19.69 1.81
N GLN A 88 -1.23 18.94 0.76
CA GLN A 88 -0.20 19.39 -0.18
C GLN A 88 -0.56 20.71 -0.85
N ILE A 89 -1.82 20.86 -1.31
CA ILE A 89 -2.30 22.07 -1.98
C ILE A 89 -2.30 23.25 -1.01
N ARG A 90 -2.83 23.05 0.20
CA ARG A 90 -2.86 24.08 1.27
C ARG A 90 -1.46 24.50 1.69
N ALA A 91 -0.53 23.55 1.83
CA ALA A 91 0.87 23.83 2.11
C ALA A 91 1.51 24.68 1.01
N ALA A 92 1.27 24.33 -0.25
CA ALA A 92 1.78 25.06 -1.42
C ALA A 92 1.19 26.48 -1.51
N ALA A 93 -0.03 26.70 -1.02
CA ALA A 93 -0.65 28.01 -0.89
C ALA A 93 -0.11 28.85 0.30
N GLY A 94 0.86 28.33 1.05
CA GLY A 94 1.47 29.03 2.18
C GLY A 94 0.68 28.94 3.49
N GLU A 95 -0.30 28.04 3.57
CA GLU A 95 -1.07 27.86 4.79
C GLU A 95 -0.22 27.28 5.93
N VAL A 96 -0.36 27.84 7.13
CA VAL A 96 0.29 27.34 8.34
C VAL A 96 -0.63 26.37 9.03
N PHE A 97 -0.22 25.10 9.05
CA PHE A 97 -0.96 24.08 9.75
C PHE A 97 -0.75 24.11 11.26
N ARG A 98 -1.84 24.01 12.01
CA ARG A 98 -1.81 23.83 13.47
C ARG A 98 -2.45 22.48 13.80
N TYR A 99 -1.60 21.47 13.92
CA TYR A 99 -2.00 20.12 14.30
C TYR A 99 -1.39 19.73 15.63
N SER A 100 -2.09 18.87 16.35
CA SER A 100 -1.58 18.14 17.51
C SER A 100 -1.18 16.72 17.10
N ASP A 101 -0.29 16.09 17.87
CA ASP A 101 0.08 14.69 17.61
C ASP A 101 -1.12 13.75 17.63
N ARG A 102 -2.18 14.09 18.39
CA ARG A 102 -3.41 13.31 18.49
C ARG A 102 -4.23 13.30 17.20
N ASP A 103 -4.08 14.32 16.36
CA ASP A 103 -4.80 14.40 15.08
C ASP A 103 -4.33 13.33 14.08
N PHE A 104 -3.15 12.74 14.34
CA PHE A 104 -2.52 11.72 13.47
C PHE A 104 -2.43 10.34 14.12
N GLU A 105 -3.08 10.12 15.26
CA GLU A 105 -3.17 8.79 15.85
C GLU A 105 -3.97 7.84 14.93
N PRO A 106 -3.39 6.71 14.49
CA PRO A 106 -4.09 5.78 13.63
C PRO A 106 -5.33 5.18 14.30
N ARG A 107 -6.48 5.26 13.62
CA ARG A 107 -7.77 4.72 14.04
C ARG A 107 -8.13 3.49 13.22
N GLY A 108 -7.73 2.34 13.75
CA GLY A 108 -7.92 1.03 13.14
C GLY A 108 -6.73 0.61 12.31
N HIS A 109 -7.00 -0.09 11.21
CA HIS A 109 -5.97 -0.62 10.31
C HIS A 109 -6.45 -0.52 8.87
N ALA A 110 -5.55 -0.24 7.94
CA ALA A 110 -5.84 -0.18 6.51
C ALA A 110 -4.80 -0.96 5.71
N ILE A 111 -5.29 -1.64 4.67
CA ILE A 111 -4.51 -2.43 3.72
C ILE A 111 -4.81 -1.92 2.32
N GLU A 112 -3.79 -1.75 1.50
CA GLU A 112 -3.90 -1.43 0.08
C GLU A 112 -3.29 -2.55 -0.74
N VAL A 113 -3.97 -2.90 -1.83
CA VAL A 113 -3.50 -3.82 -2.85
C VAL A 113 -3.40 -3.04 -4.17
N ARG A 114 -2.21 -3.08 -4.78
CA ARG A 114 -2.00 -2.57 -6.14
C ARG A 114 -2.56 -3.54 -7.16
N VAL A 115 -3.43 -3.04 -8.01
CA VAL A 115 -3.97 -3.76 -9.16
C VAL A 115 -3.14 -3.34 -10.38
N ASN A 116 -2.25 -4.23 -10.82
CA ASN A 116 -1.43 -4.02 -12.01
C ASN A 116 -1.96 -4.90 -13.15
N ALA A 117 -1.95 -4.36 -14.37
CA ALA A 117 -2.22 -5.10 -15.60
C ALA A 117 -1.01 -5.94 -15.99
N GLU A 118 -0.74 -6.98 -15.21
CA GLU A 118 0.37 -7.92 -15.38
C GLU A 118 -0.14 -9.35 -15.20
N ASN A 119 0.49 -10.32 -15.86
CA ASN A 119 0.14 -11.72 -15.73
C ASN A 119 1.08 -12.44 -14.73
N PRO A 120 0.66 -12.70 -13.49
CA PRO A 120 1.51 -13.34 -12.50
C PRO A 120 1.93 -14.77 -12.89
N TYR A 121 1.11 -15.49 -13.65
CA TYR A 121 1.41 -16.83 -14.16
C TYR A 121 2.41 -16.84 -15.33
N LYS A 122 2.76 -15.66 -15.86
CA LYS A 122 3.77 -15.47 -16.90
C LYS A 122 4.83 -14.49 -16.42
N ASN A 123 5.36 -14.72 -15.22
CA ASN A 123 6.41 -13.91 -14.60
C ASN A 123 6.12 -12.39 -14.60
N PHE A 124 4.86 -12.03 -14.35
CA PHE A 124 4.37 -10.64 -14.32
C PHE A 124 4.61 -9.89 -15.65
N THR A 125 4.52 -10.59 -16.78
CA THR A 125 4.58 -9.93 -18.09
C THR A 125 3.46 -8.89 -18.17
N PRO A 126 3.74 -7.64 -18.59
CA PRO A 126 2.72 -6.62 -18.80
C PRO A 126 1.61 -7.12 -19.72
N SER A 127 0.38 -6.75 -19.39
CA SER A 127 -0.84 -7.13 -20.09
C SER A 127 -1.60 -5.86 -20.52
N PRO A 128 -1.10 -5.05 -21.46
CA PRO A 128 -1.87 -3.94 -22.01
C PRO A 128 -3.04 -4.47 -22.85
N GLY A 129 -4.02 -3.61 -23.14
CA GLY A 129 -5.14 -3.96 -24.02
C GLY A 129 -6.50 -3.42 -23.59
N PRO A 130 -7.57 -3.76 -24.33
CA PRO A 130 -8.92 -3.28 -24.08
C PRO A 130 -9.51 -3.94 -22.82
N VAL A 131 -9.96 -3.11 -21.89
CA VAL A 131 -10.76 -3.51 -20.72
C VAL A 131 -12.19 -3.70 -21.19
N GLN A 132 -12.56 -4.93 -21.52
CA GLN A 132 -13.89 -5.25 -22.06
C GLN A 132 -14.98 -5.01 -21.01
N ALA A 133 -14.69 -5.40 -19.77
CA ALA A 133 -15.54 -5.13 -18.62
C ALA A 133 -14.68 -5.03 -17.36
N VAL A 134 -15.03 -4.11 -16.46
CA VAL A 134 -14.49 -4.05 -15.10
C VAL A 134 -15.62 -3.82 -14.11
N HIS A 135 -15.58 -4.57 -13.01
CA HIS A 135 -16.44 -4.42 -11.86
C HIS A 135 -15.56 -4.18 -10.63
N PHE A 136 -15.60 -2.97 -10.10
CA PHE A 136 -14.89 -2.62 -8.88
C PHE A 136 -15.72 -3.00 -7.64
N PRO A 137 -15.06 -3.46 -6.55
CA PRO A 137 -15.75 -3.70 -5.30
C PRO A 137 -16.17 -2.40 -4.63
N GLY A 138 -17.06 -2.50 -3.63
CA GLY A 138 -17.50 -1.37 -2.85
C GLY A 138 -17.93 -1.73 -1.44
N GLY A 139 -18.62 -0.79 -0.79
CA GLY A 139 -19.19 -0.95 0.54
C GLY A 139 -18.37 -0.34 1.67
N PRO A 140 -18.81 -0.53 2.93
CA PRO A 140 -18.22 0.14 4.08
C PRO A 140 -16.73 -0.14 4.24
N GLY A 141 -15.92 0.93 4.32
CA GLY A 141 -14.48 0.85 4.49
C GLY A 141 -13.71 0.31 3.27
N ILE A 142 -14.33 0.28 2.09
CA ILE A 142 -13.66 0.01 0.82
C ILE A 142 -13.51 1.32 0.05
N ARG A 143 -12.28 1.65 -0.34
CA ARG A 143 -11.93 2.75 -1.23
C ARG A 143 -11.26 2.21 -2.47
N ILE A 144 -11.60 2.80 -3.62
CA ILE A 144 -11.01 2.47 -4.91
C ILE A 144 -10.47 3.74 -5.54
N ASP A 145 -9.17 3.73 -5.83
CA ASP A 145 -8.52 4.75 -6.64
C ASP A 145 -8.17 4.10 -7.98
N SER A 146 -8.88 4.43 -9.06
CA SER A 146 -8.62 3.90 -10.40
C SER A 146 -8.98 4.92 -11.47
N HIS A 147 -8.30 4.84 -12.62
CA HIS A 147 -8.60 5.61 -13.82
C HIS A 147 -9.26 4.74 -14.91
N VAL A 148 -9.42 3.43 -14.67
CA VAL A 148 -9.91 2.46 -15.65
C VAL A 148 -11.42 2.33 -15.56
N TYR A 149 -12.07 2.13 -16.70
CA TYR A 149 -13.50 1.87 -16.85
C TYR A 149 -13.74 0.90 -18.02
N SER A 150 -14.91 0.28 -18.10
CA SER A 150 -15.26 -0.62 -19.20
C SER A 150 -15.22 0.13 -20.54
N GLY A 151 -14.46 -0.39 -21.51
CA GLY A 151 -14.15 0.27 -22.77
C GLY A 151 -12.82 1.04 -22.80
N TYR A 152 -12.15 1.21 -21.65
CA TYR A 152 -10.82 1.80 -21.61
C TYR A 152 -9.77 0.88 -22.28
N VAL A 153 -8.74 1.47 -22.88
CA VAL A 153 -7.60 0.73 -23.45
C VAL A 153 -6.37 1.04 -22.62
N ILE A 154 -5.80 0.03 -21.98
CA ILE A 154 -4.56 0.18 -21.22
C ILE A 154 -3.40 0.30 -22.23
N PRO A 155 -2.71 1.44 -22.28
CA PRO A 155 -1.56 1.63 -23.15
C PRO A 155 -0.34 0.81 -22.66
N PRO A 156 0.55 0.35 -23.57
CA PRO A 156 1.78 -0.36 -23.20
C PRO A 156 2.91 0.57 -22.72
N TYR A 157 2.73 1.89 -22.79
CA TYR A 157 3.80 2.87 -22.63
C TYR A 157 3.93 3.44 -21.21
N TYR A 158 2.99 3.15 -20.33
CA TYR A 158 2.93 3.68 -18.97
C TYR A 158 3.04 2.54 -17.95
N ASP A 159 3.12 2.91 -16.67
CA ASP A 159 3.09 1.96 -15.57
C ASP A 159 1.85 1.04 -15.66
N SER A 160 2.03 -0.23 -15.31
CA SER A 160 0.98 -1.25 -15.40
C SER A 160 -0.12 -1.07 -14.34
N MET A 161 0.08 -0.23 -13.32
CA MET A 161 -0.89 -0.01 -12.26
C MET A 161 -2.17 0.64 -12.80
N ILE A 162 -3.27 -0.09 -12.72
CA ILE A 162 -4.59 0.34 -13.15
C ILE A 162 -5.48 0.81 -12.01
N GLY A 163 -5.14 0.45 -10.77
CA GLY A 163 -5.85 0.95 -9.61
C GLY A 163 -5.29 0.42 -8.30
N LYS A 164 -5.92 0.89 -7.22
CA LYS A 164 -5.62 0.49 -5.85
C LYS A 164 -6.93 0.13 -5.19
N ILE A 165 -6.96 -1.02 -4.53
CA ILE A 165 -8.08 -1.46 -3.69
C ILE A 165 -7.63 -1.28 -2.25
N ILE A 166 -8.35 -0.45 -1.51
CA ILE A 166 -8.01 -0.12 -0.13
C ILE A 166 -9.14 -0.59 0.78
N ALA A 167 -8.79 -1.31 1.84
CA ALA A 167 -9.71 -1.80 2.85
C ALA A 167 -9.28 -1.29 4.23
N ARG A 168 -10.20 -0.62 4.93
CA ARG A 168 -10.04 -0.17 6.31
C ARG A 168 -10.93 -1.00 7.23
N GLY A 169 -10.40 -1.40 8.39
CA GLY A 169 -11.14 -2.03 9.48
C GLY A 169 -10.82 -1.42 10.85
N LYS A 170 -11.57 -1.78 11.89
CA LYS A 170 -11.29 -1.35 13.28
C LYS A 170 -10.00 -1.97 13.82
N ASN A 171 -9.56 -3.07 13.23
CA ASN A 171 -8.33 -3.79 13.49
C ASN A 171 -7.85 -4.48 12.20
N ARG A 172 -6.65 -5.08 12.24
CA ARG A 172 -6.04 -5.74 11.08
C ARG A 172 -6.90 -6.89 10.55
N GLU A 173 -7.46 -7.71 11.43
CA GLU A 173 -8.35 -8.83 11.06
C GLU A 173 -9.55 -8.35 10.23
N GLU A 174 -10.25 -7.31 10.68
CA GLU A 174 -11.38 -6.77 9.94
C GLU A 174 -10.97 -6.15 8.60
N ALA A 175 -9.81 -5.47 8.54
CA ALA A 175 -9.28 -4.94 7.28
C ALA A 175 -8.97 -6.08 6.29
N LEU A 176 -8.37 -7.18 6.76
CA LEU A 176 -8.10 -8.38 5.96
C LEU A 176 -9.39 -9.02 5.46
N THR A 177 -10.39 -9.23 6.33
CA THR A 177 -11.69 -9.80 5.93
C THR A 177 -12.38 -8.94 4.87
N ARG A 178 -12.35 -7.61 5.03
CA ARG A 178 -12.90 -6.67 4.04
C ARG A 178 -12.13 -6.73 2.72
N MET A 179 -10.80 -6.82 2.77
CA MET A 179 -9.98 -6.96 1.56
C MET A 179 -10.26 -8.27 0.83
N VAL A 180 -10.38 -9.40 1.54
CA VAL A 180 -10.74 -10.70 0.94
C VAL A 180 -12.06 -10.60 0.17
N ARG A 181 -13.08 -9.99 0.78
CA ARG A 181 -14.37 -9.75 0.09
C ARG A 181 -14.20 -8.85 -1.14
N ALA A 182 -13.51 -7.73 -0.99
CA ALA A 182 -13.32 -6.76 -2.07
C ALA A 182 -12.58 -7.39 -3.28
N LEU A 183 -11.54 -8.18 -3.04
CA LEU A 183 -10.83 -8.88 -4.11
C LEU A 183 -11.67 -9.99 -4.76
N ALA A 184 -12.59 -10.62 -4.03
CA ALA A 184 -13.51 -11.62 -4.60
C ALA A 184 -14.57 -10.98 -5.52
N GLU A 185 -15.03 -9.77 -5.18
CA GLU A 185 -15.98 -8.95 -5.94
C GLU A 185 -15.34 -8.25 -7.14
N PHE A 186 -14.03 -7.96 -7.10
CA PHE A 186 -13.31 -7.40 -8.24
C PHE A 186 -13.33 -8.38 -9.42
N LYS A 187 -13.81 -7.91 -10.58
CA LYS A 187 -13.79 -8.66 -11.84
C LYS A 187 -13.26 -7.77 -12.95
N MET A 188 -12.40 -8.33 -13.79
CA MET A 188 -11.95 -7.68 -15.02
C MET A 188 -11.91 -8.69 -16.16
N VAL A 189 -12.40 -8.28 -17.32
CA VAL A 189 -12.37 -9.04 -18.56
C VAL A 189 -11.50 -8.28 -19.56
N GLY A 190 -10.57 -9.00 -20.19
CA GLY A 190 -9.53 -8.43 -21.05
C GLY A 190 -8.16 -8.71 -20.45
N PRO A 191 -7.41 -7.70 -19.98
CA PRO A 191 -6.09 -7.89 -19.40
C PRO A 191 -6.02 -8.81 -18.18
N ALA A 192 -4.90 -9.51 -18.03
CA ALA A 192 -4.56 -10.18 -16.76
C ALA A 192 -4.24 -9.14 -15.67
N THR A 193 -4.41 -9.53 -14.41
CA THR A 193 -4.06 -8.66 -13.27
C THR A 193 -3.28 -9.39 -12.18
N THR A 194 -2.68 -8.61 -11.28
CA THR A 194 -2.03 -9.10 -10.06
C THR A 194 -2.98 -9.52 -8.94
N VAL A 195 -4.31 -9.33 -9.09
CA VAL A 195 -5.31 -9.65 -8.05
C VAL A 195 -5.26 -11.10 -7.57
N PRO A 196 -5.04 -12.12 -8.43
CA PRO A 196 -4.90 -13.50 -7.95
C PRO A 196 -3.74 -13.69 -6.96
N VAL A 197 -2.65 -12.93 -7.08
CA VAL A 197 -1.54 -12.97 -6.12
C VAL A 197 -1.98 -12.44 -4.77
N ALA A 198 -2.69 -11.30 -4.74
CA ALA A 198 -3.22 -10.75 -3.51
C ALA A 198 -4.24 -11.68 -2.84
N GLN A 199 -5.11 -12.33 -3.61
CA GLN A 199 -6.05 -13.34 -3.08
C GLN A 199 -5.32 -14.52 -2.44
N ALA A 200 -4.25 -15.02 -3.09
CA ALA A 200 -3.45 -16.10 -2.55
C ALA A 200 -2.68 -15.68 -1.28
N LEU A 201 -2.11 -14.47 -1.27
CA LEU A 201 -1.42 -13.91 -0.09
C LEU A 201 -2.37 -13.81 1.12
N LEU A 202 -3.61 -13.36 0.92
CA LEU A 202 -4.60 -13.26 2.00
C LEU A 202 -5.10 -14.62 2.51
N ALA A 203 -4.79 -15.71 1.81
CA ALA A 203 -5.04 -17.08 2.27
C ALA A 203 -3.82 -17.72 2.94
N ASP A 204 -2.64 -17.08 2.90
CA ASP A 204 -1.41 -17.63 3.44
C ASP A 204 -1.29 -17.36 4.95
N ALA A 205 -1.09 -18.42 5.73
CA ALA A 205 -1.05 -18.32 7.18
C ALA A 205 0.14 -17.49 7.70
N ARG A 206 1.28 -17.45 6.98
CA ARG A 206 2.46 -16.63 7.35
C ARG A 206 2.11 -15.14 7.21
N PHE A 207 1.48 -14.77 6.10
CA PHE A 207 1.01 -13.40 5.87
C PHE A 207 -0.04 -12.97 6.91
N LEU A 208 -1.01 -13.84 7.21
CA LEU A 208 -2.04 -13.58 8.22
C LEU A 208 -1.45 -13.40 9.62
N ARG A 209 -0.36 -14.08 9.97
CA ARG A 209 0.36 -13.87 11.24
C ARG A 209 1.30 -12.65 11.24
N GLY A 210 1.52 -12.01 10.09
CA GLY A 210 2.47 -10.90 9.95
C GLY A 210 3.93 -11.36 9.89
N GLU A 211 4.17 -12.63 9.55
CA GLU A 211 5.50 -13.24 9.46
C GLU A 211 6.02 -13.11 8.03
N TYR A 212 6.44 -11.90 7.65
CA TYR A 212 6.98 -11.63 6.32
C TYR A 212 8.11 -10.59 6.36
N ASN A 213 8.97 -10.64 5.35
CA ASN A 213 10.04 -9.68 5.13
C ASN A 213 10.07 -9.29 3.65
N THR A 214 11.07 -8.50 3.25
CA THR A 214 11.21 -7.98 1.87
C THR A 214 11.46 -9.06 0.81
N HIS A 215 11.81 -10.29 1.18
CA HIS A 215 12.00 -11.44 0.29
C HIS A 215 10.79 -12.37 0.24
N PHE A 216 9.78 -12.13 1.09
CA PHE A 216 8.63 -13.02 1.26
C PHE A 216 7.88 -13.26 -0.05
N LEU A 217 7.60 -12.20 -0.82
CA LEU A 217 6.81 -12.32 -2.04
C LEU A 217 7.53 -13.15 -3.11
N GLU A 218 8.86 -13.03 -3.23
CA GLU A 218 9.64 -13.82 -4.19
C GLU A 218 9.58 -15.32 -3.86
N GLN A 219 9.77 -15.69 -2.59
CA GLN A 219 9.64 -17.07 -2.12
C GLN A 219 8.21 -17.59 -2.31
N PHE A 220 7.22 -16.77 -1.94
CA PHE A 220 5.81 -17.09 -2.08
C PHE A 220 5.40 -17.38 -3.53
N MET A 221 5.90 -16.60 -4.49
CA MET A 221 5.60 -16.82 -5.91
C MET A 221 6.15 -18.16 -6.42
N ASN A 222 7.32 -18.59 -5.94
CA ASN A 222 7.90 -19.89 -6.28
C ASN A 222 7.07 -21.04 -5.68
N ASP A 223 6.64 -20.89 -4.43
CA ASP A 223 5.88 -21.91 -3.70
C ASP A 223 4.47 -22.13 -4.28
N VAL A 224 3.78 -21.05 -4.66
CA VAL A 224 2.33 -21.08 -4.95
C VAL A 224 2.01 -21.02 -6.44
N PHE A 225 2.77 -20.26 -7.22
CA PHE A 225 2.45 -20.01 -8.64
C PHE A 225 3.37 -20.76 -9.60
N TRP A 226 4.35 -21.54 -9.10
CA TRP A 226 5.32 -22.32 -9.89
C TRP A 226 5.97 -21.50 -11.02
N VAL A 227 6.26 -20.24 -10.74
CA VAL A 227 6.86 -19.33 -11.72
C VAL A 227 8.35 -19.64 -11.78
N SER A 228 8.77 -20.40 -12.80
CA SER A 228 10.19 -20.65 -13.11
C SER A 228 10.87 -19.44 -13.73
#